data_AF-A0A4Y2D8U3-F1
#
_entry.id   AF-A0A4Y2D8U3-F1
#
_cell.length_a   1.000
_cell.length_b   1.000
_cell.length_c   1.000
_cell.angle_alpha   90.00
_cell.angle_beta   90.00
_cell.angle_gamma   90.00
#
_symmetry.space_group_name_H-M   'P 1'
#
loop_
_entity.id
_entity.type
_entity.pdbx_description
1 polymer ?
#
loop_
_entity_poly.entity_id
_entity_poly.type
_entity_poly.pdbx_seq_one_letter_code
_entity_poly.pdbx_strand_id
1 'polypeptide(L)'
;VYTESTGLEIVKHHVAQYIERRDGFPADYSDIMLRTGATEGIKNVFSLLNHSTNCKRPGVMIPIPQYPLYSATIAENGMQQVIL
;
A
#
# COMPACT_ATOMS: atom_id res chain seq x y z
N VAL A 1 -15.48 -16.60 15.89
CA VAL A 1 -15.97 -15.64 14.88
C VAL A 1 -14.78 -15.27 14.02
N TYR A 2 -14.80 -15.64 12.74
CA TYR A 2 -13.72 -15.33 11.80
C TYR A 2 -14.04 -13.97 11.17
N THR A 3 -13.10 -13.04 11.24
CA THR A 3 -13.21 -11.73 10.58
C THR A 3 -12.75 -11.89 9.14
N GLU A 4 -13.32 -11.12 8.21
CA GLU A 4 -12.83 -11.09 6.84
C GLU A 4 -11.34 -10.75 6.76
N SER A 5 -10.64 -11.29 5.77
CA SER A 5 -9.21 -11.05 5.54
C SER A 5 -8.89 -9.58 5.25
N THR A 6 -9.89 -8.80 4.80
CA THR A 6 -9.75 -7.37 4.56
C THR A 6 -9.89 -6.52 5.83
N GLY A 7 -10.36 -7.12 6.94
CA GLY A 7 -10.57 -6.46 8.21
C GLY A 7 -12.03 -6.44 8.64
N LEU A 8 -12.27 -5.91 9.84
CA LEU A 8 -13.60 -5.83 10.42
C LEU A 8 -14.43 -4.73 9.73
N GLU A 9 -15.61 -5.10 9.22
CA GLU A 9 -16.48 -4.24 8.42
C GLU A 9 -16.84 -2.91 9.11
N ILE A 10 -17.23 -2.96 10.39
CA ILE A 10 -17.55 -1.73 11.15
C ILE A 10 -16.37 -0.77 11.25
N VAL A 11 -15.14 -1.29 11.34
CA VAL A 11 -13.94 -0.44 11.35
C VAL A 11 -13.70 0.14 9.96
N LYS A 12 -13.89 -0.64 8.89
CA LYS A 12 -13.78 -0.15 7.51
C LYS A 12 -14.76 1.01 7.24
N HIS A 13 -16.01 0.91 7.70
CA HIS A 13 -16.97 2.02 7.61
C HIS A 13 -16.50 3.29 8.33
N HIS A 14 -15.94 3.16 9.54
CA HIS A 14 -15.40 4.33 10.26
C HIS A 14 -14.23 4.98 9.52
N VAL A 15 -13.35 4.18 8.88
CA VAL A 15 -12.25 4.70 8.07
C VAL A 15 -12.78 5.41 6.82
N ALA A 16 -13.76 4.84 6.12
CA ALA A 16 -14.39 5.47 4.95
C ALA A 16 -14.98 6.83 5.31
N GLN A 17 -15.78 6.89 6.38
CA GLN A 17 -16.35 8.15 6.87
C GLN A 17 -15.29 9.17 7.29
N TYR A 18 -14.15 8.73 7.84
CA TYR A 18 -13.04 9.62 8.17
C TYR A 18 -12.41 10.22 6.90
N ILE A 19 -12.14 9.39 5.89
CA ILE A 19 -11.58 9.83 4.60
C ILE A 19 -12.53 10.82 3.92
N GLU A 20 -13.82 10.50 3.87
CA GLU A 20 -14.85 11.35 3.28
C GLU A 20 -14.94 12.72 3.96
N ARG A 21 -14.90 12.77 5.30
CA ARG A 21 -14.88 14.04 6.04
C ARG A 21 -13.59 14.85 5.85
N ARG A 22 -12.45 14.17 5.68
CA ARG A 22 -11.13 14.81 5.50
C ARG A 22 -11.00 15.41 4.10
N ASP A 23 -11.45 14.67 3.08
CA ASP A 23 -11.18 14.98 1.67
C ASP A 23 -12.38 15.65 0.98
N GLY A 24 -13.60 15.51 1.50
CA GLY A 24 -14.82 16.06 0.91
C GLY A 24 -15.36 15.26 -0.28
N PHE A 25 -14.88 14.02 -0.48
CA PHE A 25 -15.31 13.12 -1.55
C PHE A 25 -15.80 11.79 -0.97
N PRO A 26 -16.81 11.13 -1.59
CA PRO A 26 -17.28 9.82 -1.13
C PRO A 26 -16.15 8.80 -1.09
N ALA A 27 -16.10 8.01 -0.01
CA ALA A 27 -15.15 6.91 0.15
C ALA A 27 -15.92 5.60 0.34
N ASP A 28 -15.60 4.58 -0.45
CA ASP A 28 -16.21 3.25 -0.29
C ASP A 28 -15.43 2.41 0.73
N TYR A 29 -16.15 1.77 1.65
CA TYR A 29 -15.54 0.86 2.61
C TYR A 29 -15.05 -0.44 1.95
N SER A 30 -15.58 -0.81 0.77
CA SER A 30 -15.10 -1.97 0.00
C SER A 30 -13.64 -1.83 -0.43
N ASP A 31 -13.19 -0.60 -0.64
CA ASP A 31 -11.84 -0.27 -1.11
C ASP A 31 -10.81 -0.19 0.04
N ILE A 32 -11.26 -0.38 1.28
CA ILE A 32 -10.44 -0.26 2.48
C ILE A 32 -9.99 -1.64 2.95
N MET A 33 -8.68 -1.80 3.11
CA MET A 33 -8.08 -3.00 3.69
C MET A 33 -7.28 -2.67 4.95
N LEU A 34 -7.67 -3.24 6.08
CA LEU A 34 -7.01 -3.03 7.36
C LEU A 34 -5.72 -3.85 7.44
N ARG A 35 -4.64 -3.20 7.87
CA ARG A 35 -3.30 -3.78 7.98
C ARG A 35 -2.70 -3.51 9.35
N THR A 36 -1.75 -4.35 9.75
CA THR A 36 -0.93 -4.19 10.95
C THR A 36 0.14 -3.12 10.74
N GLY A 37 -0.31 -1.88 10.54
CA GLY A 37 0.55 -0.73 10.30
C GLY A 37 0.86 -0.46 8.81
N ALA A 38 1.43 0.72 8.55
CA ALA A 38 1.72 1.18 7.19
C ALA A 38 2.79 0.33 6.49
N THR A 39 3.79 -0.14 7.23
CA THR A 39 4.90 -0.95 6.71
C THR A 39 4.42 -2.22 6.00
N GLU A 40 3.52 -2.97 6.65
CA GLU A 40 2.94 -4.19 6.07
C GLU A 40 2.06 -3.86 4.85
N GLY A 41 1.36 -2.72 4.86
CA GLY A 41 0.62 -2.22 3.71
C GLY A 41 1.52 -2.00 2.49
N ILE A 42 2.63 -1.28 2.66
CA ILE A 42 3.60 -0.97 1.59
C ILE A 42 4.21 -2.25 1.03
N LYS A 43 4.63 -3.18 1.90
CA LYS A 43 5.18 -4.49 1.48
C LYS A 43 4.20 -5.28 0.63
N ASN A 44 2.93 -5.34 1.02
CA ASN A 44 1.89 -6.03 0.26
C ASN A 44 1.68 -5.42 -1.13
N VAL A 45 1.67 -4.08 -1.23
CA VAL A 45 1.55 -3.39 -2.52
C VAL A 45 2.77 -3.67 -3.40
N PHE A 46 3.98 -3.65 -2.85
CA PHE A 46 5.18 -3.92 -3.63
C PHE A 46 5.24 -5.37 -4.10
N SER A 47 4.85 -6.32 -3.25
CA SER A 47 4.75 -7.73 -3.63
C SER A 47 3.72 -7.94 -4.75
N LEU A 48 2.56 -7.27 -4.68
CA LEU A 48 1.55 -7.31 -5.73
C LEU A 48 2.07 -6.77 -7.08
N LEU A 49 2.88 -5.71 -7.05
CA LEU A 49 3.45 -5.07 -8.24
C LEU A 49 4.77 -5.71 -8.71
N ASN A 50 5.30 -6.69 -7.98
CA ASN A 50 6.58 -7.32 -8.29
C ASN A 50 6.45 -8.35 -9.41
N HIS A 51 6.23 -7.86 -10.63
CA HIS A 51 6.15 -8.68 -11.83
C HIS A 51 7.20 -8.24 -12.86
N SER A 52 8.04 -9.18 -13.29
CA SER A 52 9.04 -8.92 -14.33
C SER A 52 8.45 -9.17 -15.71
N THR A 53 8.62 -8.22 -16.62
CA THR A 53 8.11 -8.31 -18.00
C THR A 53 9.25 -8.07 -18.97
N ASN A 54 9.37 -8.89 -20.02
CA ASN A 54 10.43 -8.75 -21.05
C ASN A 54 11.86 -8.69 -20.44
N CYS A 55 12.14 -9.53 -19.46
CA CYS A 55 13.41 -9.57 -18.73
C CYS A 55 13.78 -8.24 -18.02
N LYS A 56 12.82 -7.35 -17.79
CA LYS A 56 13.01 -6.11 -17.03
C LYS A 56 12.33 -6.23 -15.66
N ARG A 57 13.08 -5.84 -14.62
CA ARG A 57 12.54 -5.69 -13.26
C ARG A 57 11.64 -4.45 -13.18
N PRO A 58 10.57 -4.49 -12.36
CA PRO A 58 9.71 -3.32 -12.17
C PRO A 58 10.48 -2.17 -11.50
N GLY A 59 10.19 -0.95 -11.92
CA GLY A 59 10.79 0.28 -11.37
C GLY A 59 9.83 0.99 -10.41
N VAL A 60 10.34 1.44 -9.27
CA VAL A 60 9.58 2.21 -8.27
C VAL A 60 10.19 3.60 -8.15
N MET A 61 9.37 4.62 -8.42
CA MET A 61 9.76 6.02 -8.31
C MET A 61 9.67 6.49 -6.85
N ILE A 62 10.74 7.05 -6.31
CA ILE A 62 10.78 7.57 -4.94
C ILE A 62 11.39 8.99 -4.88
N PRO A 63 10.81 9.90 -4.07
CA PRO A 63 11.29 11.27 -3.92
C PRO A 63 12.47 11.37 -2.96
N ILE A 64 13.39 12.31 -3.18
CA ILE A 64 14.46 12.65 -2.22
C ILE A 64 14.11 13.97 -1.50
N PRO A 65 14.18 14.04 -0.15
CA PRO A 65 14.60 12.99 0.79
C PRO A 65 13.53 11.90 1.01
N GLN A 66 13.95 10.64 1.11
CA GLN A 66 13.07 9.48 1.23
C GLN A 66 13.05 8.88 2.63
N TYR A 67 11.92 8.26 3.00
CA TYR A 67 11.87 7.38 4.15
C TYR A 67 12.64 6.07 3.84
N PRO A 68 13.64 5.65 4.65
CA PRO A 68 14.51 4.52 4.34
C PRO A 68 13.80 3.18 4.10
N LEU A 69 12.58 3.02 4.63
CA LEU A 69 11.76 1.83 4.43
C LEU A 69 11.55 1.52 2.93
N TYR A 70 11.33 2.54 2.10
CA TYR A 70 11.08 2.33 0.67
C TYR A 70 12.28 1.68 -0.02
N SER A 71 13.49 2.20 0.20
CA SER A 71 14.72 1.61 -0.34
C SER A 71 14.93 0.17 0.13
N ALA A 72 14.65 -0.12 1.41
CA ALA A 72 14.77 -1.47 1.94
C ALA A 72 13.78 -2.43 1.26
N THR A 73 12.49 -2.06 1.17
CA THR A 73 11.47 -2.92 0.57
C THR A 73 11.65 -3.10 -0.94
N ILE A 74 12.11 -2.09 -1.67
CA ILE A 74 12.47 -2.20 -3.11
C ILE A 74 13.59 -3.22 -3.29
N ALA A 75 14.65 -3.14 -2.47
CA ALA A 75 15.79 -4.06 -2.53
C ALA A 75 15.38 -5.49 -2.16
N GLU A 76 14.59 -5.67 -1.11
CA GLU A 76 14.04 -6.97 -0.68
C GLU A 76 13.22 -7.64 -1.79
N ASN A 77 12.48 -6.86 -2.59
CA ASN A 77 11.67 -7.37 -3.70
C ASN A 77 12.43 -7.47 -5.03
N GLY A 78 13.73 -7.13 -5.09
CA GLY A 78 14.53 -7.18 -6.31
C GLY A 78 14.13 -6.14 -7.37
N MET A 79 13.41 -5.08 -6.98
CA MET A 79 12.90 -4.05 -7.87
C MET A 79 13.97 -2.97 -8.16
N GLN A 80 13.77 -2.17 -9.21
CA GLN A 80 14.63 -1.03 -9.54
C GLN A 80 14.17 0.22 -8.79
N GLN A 81 15.05 0.83 -8.00
CA GLN A 81 14.82 2.18 -7.49
C GLN A 81 15.02 3.20 -8.62
N VAL A 82 14.06 4.11 -8.79
CA VAL A 82 14.13 5.25 -9.71
C VAL A 82 13.93 6.53 -8.89
N ILE A 83 14.87 7.46 -8.99
CA ILE A 83 14.85 8.70 -8.20
C ILE A 83 14.10 9.78 -8.99
N LEU A 84 13.20 10.49 -8.30
CA LEU A 84 12.51 11.68 -8.79
C LEU A 84 13.34 12.95 -8.57
#